data_AF-A0A3C2BVE2-F1
#
_entry.id   AF-A0A3C2BVE2-F1
#
_cell.length_a   1.000
_cell.length_b   1.000
_cell.length_c   1.000
_cell.angle_alpha   90.00
_cell.angle_beta   90.00
_cell.angle_gamma   90.00
#
_symmetry.space_group_name_H-M   'P 1'
#
loop_
_entity.id
_entity.type
_entity.pdbx_description
1 polymer ?
#
loop_
_entity_poly.entity_id
_entity_poly.type
_entity_poly.pdbx_seq_one_letter_code
_entity_poly.pdbx_strand_id
1 'polypeptide(L)'
;MATLDVEILALEQLHRAAQARLGLAGAYLALIEWESVSALRVTETSAQWMTHSLRAITAIRKMSRDLAVSYYQLARALETGRTLGVPEGSTTDDVTLGVLRGNFRTRAIDIASIPSGRTGSTDPDIRWFEGTLSQMDINGDSNSRSIRFQDTRIDPLIQHLMNVEGSNDSTPVSVDSFDWKPDQTLEEVTRAYEDTLQK
;
A
#
# COMPACT_ATOMS: atom_id res chain seq x y z
N MET A 1 19.93 -22.05 6.62
CA MET A 1 19.03 -21.64 7.73
C MET A 1 19.25 -20.19 8.11
N ALA A 2 20.46 -19.78 8.55
CA ALA A 2 20.69 -18.38 8.98
C ALA A 2 20.34 -17.28 7.96
N THR A 3 20.40 -17.53 6.65
CA THR A 3 20.03 -16.55 5.60
C THR A 3 18.52 -16.40 5.44
N LEU A 4 17.75 -17.48 5.66
CA LEU A 4 16.29 -17.48 5.52
C LEU A 4 15.64 -16.65 6.63
N ASP A 5 16.10 -16.84 7.87
CA ASP A 5 15.59 -16.12 9.04
C ASP A 5 15.84 -14.61 8.92
N VAL A 6 16.98 -14.23 8.33
CA VAL A 6 17.33 -12.82 8.08
C VAL A 6 16.45 -12.22 6.98
N GLU A 7 16.20 -12.94 5.89
CA GLU A 7 15.32 -12.49 4.81
C GLU A 7 13.88 -12.30 5.29
N ILE A 8 13.32 -13.25 6.05
CA ILE A 8 11.97 -13.15 6.62
C ILE A 8 11.87 -11.95 7.58
N LEU A 9 12.88 -11.74 8.43
CA LEU A 9 12.89 -10.58 9.33
C LEU A 9 12.92 -9.25 8.56
N ALA A 10 13.75 -9.15 7.52
CA ALA A 10 13.82 -7.95 6.67
C ALA A 10 12.47 -7.71 5.96
N LEU A 11 11.84 -8.78 5.48
CA LEU A 11 10.51 -8.74 4.87
C LEU A 11 9.45 -8.19 5.83
N GLU A 12 9.41 -8.70 7.07
CA GLU A 12 8.46 -8.27 8.09
C GLU A 12 8.68 -6.81 8.51
N GLN A 13 9.94 -6.39 8.63
CA GLN A 13 10.27 -4.99 8.93
C GLN A 13 9.83 -4.05 7.81
N LEU A 14 10.11 -4.41 6.56
CA LEU A 14 9.69 -3.64 5.39
C LEU A 14 8.16 -3.55 5.30
N HIS A 15 7.46 -4.66 5.50
CA HIS A 15 6.00 -4.68 5.50
C HIS A 15 5.42 -3.74 6.57
N ARG A 16 5.91 -3.81 7.81
CA ARG A 16 5.46 -2.94 8.91
C ARG A 16 5.73 -1.46 8.64
N ALA A 17 6.91 -1.13 8.13
CA ALA A 17 7.26 0.25 7.79
C ALA A 17 6.39 0.81 6.65
N ALA A 18 6.12 0.00 5.62
CA ALA A 18 5.23 0.36 4.54
C ALA A 18 3.78 0.58 5.01
N GLN A 19 3.25 -0.28 5.87
CA GLN A 19 1.94 -0.09 6.49
C GLN A 19 1.87 1.21 7.31
N ALA A 20 2.91 1.49 8.11
CA ALA A 20 2.98 2.74 8.89
C ALA A 20 2.99 3.98 7.98
N ARG A 21 3.71 3.93 6.84
CA ARG A 21 3.75 5.04 5.88
C ARG A 21 2.40 5.28 5.22
N LEU A 22 1.68 4.21 4.83
CA LEU A 22 0.30 4.33 4.33
C LEU A 22 -0.64 4.97 5.37
N GLY A 23 -0.55 4.55 6.63
CA GLY A 23 -1.32 5.13 7.72
C GLY A 23 -1.03 6.62 7.93
N LEU A 24 0.24 7.02 7.92
CA LEU A 24 0.64 8.44 8.01
C LEU A 24 0.15 9.26 6.82
N ALA A 25 0.26 8.73 5.60
CA ALA A 25 -0.24 9.38 4.39
C ALA A 25 -1.76 9.63 4.47
N GLY A 26 -2.52 8.62 4.88
CA GLY A 26 -3.97 8.75 5.08
C GLY A 26 -4.34 9.74 6.17
N ALA A 27 -3.68 9.68 7.34
CA ALA A 27 -3.94 10.60 8.45
C ALA A 27 -3.63 12.05 8.06
N TYR A 28 -2.53 12.27 7.32
CA TYR A 28 -2.15 13.59 6.84
C TYR A 28 -3.17 14.17 5.86
N LEU A 29 -3.58 13.36 4.87
CA LEU A 29 -4.59 13.77 3.90
C LEU A 29 -5.91 14.11 4.59
N ALA A 30 -6.37 13.26 5.51
CA ALA A 30 -7.59 13.50 6.26
C ALA A 30 -7.54 14.81 7.07
N LEU A 31 -6.38 15.12 7.68
CA LEU A 31 -6.19 16.35 8.44
C LEU A 31 -6.29 17.60 7.55
N ILE A 32 -5.63 17.59 6.39
CA ILE A 32 -5.67 18.73 5.45
C ILE A 32 -7.07 18.88 4.86
N GLU A 33 -7.68 17.77 4.43
CA GLU A 33 -9.03 17.80 3.86
C GLU A 33 -10.03 18.32 4.88
N TRP A 34 -9.88 18.02 6.17
CA TRP A 34 -10.73 18.56 7.23
C TRP A 34 -10.63 20.09 7.34
N GLU A 35 -9.46 20.68 7.15
CA GLU A 35 -9.28 22.14 7.17
C GLU A 35 -10.02 22.84 6.01
N SER A 36 -10.30 22.12 4.93
CA SER A 36 -11.09 22.64 3.81
C SER A 36 -12.60 22.75 4.11
N VAL A 37 -13.07 22.11 5.19
CA VAL A 37 -14.48 22.13 5.58
C VAL A 37 -14.85 23.48 6.17
N SER A 38 -15.75 24.20 5.51
CA SER A 38 -16.16 25.54 5.90
C SER A 38 -17.41 25.51 6.77
N ALA A 39 -17.32 26.09 7.97
CA ALA A 39 -18.48 26.28 8.86
C ALA A 39 -19.60 27.15 8.24
N LEU A 40 -19.30 27.95 7.21
CA LEU A 40 -20.26 28.79 6.51
C LEU A 40 -20.93 28.08 5.31
N ARG A 41 -20.32 27.00 4.81
CA ARG A 41 -20.80 26.20 3.66
C ARG A 41 -20.74 24.70 4.01
N VAL A 42 -21.23 24.34 5.20
CA VAL A 42 -21.05 23.00 5.78
C VAL A 42 -21.58 21.92 4.84
N THR A 43 -22.79 22.08 4.30
CA THR A 43 -23.43 21.05 3.46
C THR A 43 -22.64 20.72 2.20
N GLU A 44 -22.08 21.73 1.54
CA GLU A 44 -21.33 21.55 0.29
C GLU A 44 -19.92 21.03 0.56
N THR A 45 -19.23 21.63 1.52
CA THR A 45 -17.84 21.28 1.84
C THR A 45 -17.71 19.93 2.57
N SER A 46 -18.73 19.53 3.35
CA SER A 46 -18.74 18.22 4.01
C SER A 46 -18.98 17.07 3.03
N ALA A 47 -19.83 17.27 2.01
CA ALA A 47 -20.07 16.26 0.97
C ALA A 47 -18.81 16.02 0.11
N GLN A 48 -18.10 17.11 -0.24
CA GLN A 48 -16.82 17.01 -0.93
C GLN A 48 -15.75 16.32 -0.07
N TRP A 49 -15.60 16.74 1.18
CA TRP A 49 -14.69 16.12 2.14
C TRP A 49 -14.98 14.63 2.33
N MET A 50 -16.25 14.24 2.43
CA MET A 50 -16.65 12.84 2.52
C MET A 50 -16.22 12.05 1.28
N THR A 51 -16.50 12.59 0.09
CA THR A 51 -16.11 11.95 -1.19
C THR A 51 -14.60 11.73 -1.25
N HIS A 52 -13.81 12.75 -0.90
CA HIS A 52 -12.35 12.65 -0.85
C HIS A 52 -11.88 11.62 0.18
N SER A 53 -12.50 11.59 1.37
CA SER A 53 -12.18 10.64 2.43
C SER A 53 -12.43 9.20 2.01
N LEU A 54 -13.59 8.92 1.38
CA LEU A 54 -13.91 7.58 0.88
C LEU A 54 -12.93 7.14 -0.21
N ARG A 55 -12.55 8.03 -1.12
CA ARG A 55 -11.52 7.73 -2.15
C ARG A 55 -10.16 7.43 -1.54
N ALA A 56 -9.74 8.19 -0.53
CA ALA A 56 -8.51 7.94 0.20
C ALA A 56 -8.52 6.58 0.90
N ILE A 57 -9.63 6.24 1.57
CA ILE A 57 -9.81 4.95 2.24
C ILE A 57 -9.74 3.80 1.23
N THR A 58 -10.42 3.91 0.09
CA THR A 58 -10.39 2.89 -0.97
C THR A 58 -8.96 2.69 -1.49
N ALA A 59 -8.24 3.77 -1.80
CA ALA A 59 -6.85 3.72 -2.25
C ALA A 59 -5.93 3.05 -1.21
N ILE A 60 -5.98 3.49 0.05
CA ILE A 60 -5.12 2.95 1.13
C ILE A 60 -5.44 1.47 1.39
N ARG A 61 -6.73 1.08 1.41
CA ARG A 61 -7.14 -0.31 1.59
C ARG A 61 -6.55 -1.20 0.51
N LYS A 62 -6.64 -0.77 -0.74
CA LYS A 62 -6.07 -1.48 -1.89
C LYS A 62 -4.56 -1.63 -1.80
N MET A 63 -3.83 -0.54 -1.59
CA MET A 63 -2.37 -0.59 -1.45
C MET A 63 -1.93 -1.46 -0.26
N SER A 64 -2.60 -1.33 0.88
CA SER A 64 -2.33 -2.13 2.08
C SER A 64 -2.56 -3.62 1.83
N ARG A 65 -3.65 -3.94 1.15
CA ARG A 65 -4.00 -5.32 0.81
C ARG A 65 -3.00 -5.91 -0.18
N ASP A 66 -2.68 -5.22 -1.26
CA ASP A 66 -1.75 -5.71 -2.28
C ASP A 66 -0.36 -5.97 -1.66
N LEU A 67 0.06 -5.09 -0.73
CA LEU A 67 1.26 -5.30 0.08
C LEU A 67 1.15 -6.52 1.00
N ALA A 68 0.01 -6.73 1.67
CA ALA A 68 -0.20 -7.86 2.58
C ALA A 68 -0.28 -9.21 1.85
N VAL A 69 -0.94 -9.25 0.70
CA VAL A 69 -1.01 -10.44 -0.16
C VAL A 69 0.37 -10.82 -0.64
N SER A 70 1.11 -9.87 -1.24
CA SER A 70 2.47 -10.13 -1.74
C SER A 70 3.44 -10.52 -0.61
N TYR A 71 3.35 -9.88 0.56
CA TYR A 71 4.09 -10.28 1.77
C TYR A 71 3.81 -11.73 2.15
N TYR A 72 2.53 -12.09 2.29
CA TYR A 72 2.13 -13.42 2.72
C TYR A 72 2.56 -14.49 1.72
N GLN A 73 2.37 -14.22 0.43
CA GLN A 73 2.77 -15.12 -0.65
C GLN A 73 4.28 -15.41 -0.60
N LEU A 74 5.10 -14.37 -0.42
CA LEU A 74 6.56 -14.51 -0.34
C LEU A 74 7.01 -15.20 0.95
N ALA A 75 6.52 -14.76 2.11
CA ALA A 75 6.86 -15.34 3.41
C ALA A 75 6.56 -16.85 3.44
N ARG A 76 5.37 -17.24 2.98
CA ARG A 76 4.97 -18.66 2.91
C ARG A 76 5.84 -19.46 1.95
N ALA A 77 6.21 -18.87 0.80
CA ALA A 77 7.08 -19.53 -0.18
C ALA A 77 8.49 -19.73 0.36
N LEU A 78 9.03 -18.76 1.10
CA LEU A 78 10.32 -18.87 1.79
C LEU A 78 10.31 -19.98 2.84
N GLU A 79 9.24 -20.09 3.62
CA GLU A 79 9.13 -21.09 4.70
C GLU A 79 8.84 -22.52 4.20
N THR A 80 8.01 -22.65 3.16
CA THR A 80 7.41 -23.95 2.79
C THR A 80 7.66 -24.38 1.35
N GLY A 81 8.20 -23.50 0.51
CA GLY A 81 8.26 -23.70 -0.95
C GLY A 81 6.89 -23.64 -1.65
N ARG A 82 5.84 -23.19 -0.95
CA ARG A 82 4.47 -23.08 -1.46
C ARG A 82 3.89 -21.68 -1.22
N THR A 83 2.96 -21.26 -2.07
CA THR A 83 2.24 -19.99 -1.93
C THR A 83 0.74 -20.15 -2.18
N LEU A 84 -0.07 -19.13 -1.83
CA LEU A 84 -1.51 -19.11 -2.05
C LEU A 84 -1.89 -18.12 -3.16
N GLY A 85 -2.67 -18.59 -4.12
CA GLY A 85 -3.15 -17.77 -5.24
C GLY A 85 -2.03 -17.38 -6.20
N VAL A 86 -2.39 -17.05 -7.44
CA VAL A 86 -1.42 -16.66 -8.46
C VAL A 86 -1.02 -15.20 -8.21
N PRO A 87 0.30 -14.89 -8.13
CA PRO A 87 0.76 -13.51 -8.02
C PRO A 87 0.33 -12.69 -9.23
N GLU A 88 0.15 -11.39 -9.04
CA GLU A 88 -0.27 -10.50 -10.12
C GLU A 88 0.70 -10.55 -11.30
N GLY A 89 0.15 -10.51 -12.52
CA GLY A 89 0.93 -10.56 -13.76
C GLY A 89 1.63 -11.89 -14.05
N SER A 90 1.36 -12.95 -13.27
CA SER A 90 1.99 -14.27 -13.42
C SER A 90 0.98 -15.34 -13.82
N THR A 91 1.48 -16.51 -14.25
CA THR A 91 0.68 -17.73 -14.40
C THR A 91 1.10 -18.75 -13.34
N THR A 92 0.26 -19.75 -13.07
CA THR A 92 0.54 -20.81 -12.07
C THR A 92 1.88 -21.52 -12.32
N ASP A 93 2.25 -21.72 -13.59
CA ASP A 93 3.42 -22.49 -13.99
C ASP A 93 4.73 -21.69 -13.93
N ASP A 94 4.65 -20.36 -13.87
CA ASP A 94 5.79 -19.45 -13.92
C ASP A 94 6.16 -18.85 -12.55
N VAL A 95 5.53 -19.29 -11.47
CA VAL A 95 5.78 -18.70 -10.14
C VAL A 95 7.11 -19.19 -9.57
N THR A 96 8.02 -18.24 -9.38
CA THR A 96 9.31 -18.45 -8.72
C THR A 96 9.48 -17.54 -7.49
N LEU A 97 10.49 -17.81 -6.67
CA LEU A 97 10.86 -16.90 -5.58
C LEU A 97 11.20 -15.48 -6.10
N GLY A 98 11.86 -15.38 -7.25
CA GLY A 98 12.16 -14.09 -7.88
C GLY A 98 10.91 -13.29 -8.25
N VAL A 99 9.87 -13.97 -8.77
CA VAL A 99 8.57 -13.35 -9.07
C VAL A 99 7.91 -12.81 -7.79
N LEU A 100 7.92 -13.60 -6.71
CA LEU A 100 7.33 -13.20 -5.43
C LEU A 100 8.08 -12.02 -4.78
N ARG A 101 9.42 -12.05 -4.79
CA ARG A 101 10.28 -10.94 -4.35
C ARG A 101 10.05 -9.68 -5.16
N GLY A 102 9.99 -9.80 -6.48
CA GLY A 102 9.72 -8.69 -7.38
C GLY A 102 8.35 -8.05 -7.11
N ASN A 103 7.31 -8.86 -6.93
CA ASN A 103 5.96 -8.39 -6.63
C ASN A 103 5.90 -7.63 -5.29
N PHE A 104 6.41 -8.22 -4.20
CA PHE A 104 6.43 -7.55 -2.90
C PHE A 104 7.24 -6.24 -2.94
N ARG A 105 8.42 -6.27 -3.57
CA ARG A 105 9.28 -5.09 -3.69
C ARG A 105 8.62 -3.97 -4.48
N THR A 106 7.93 -4.30 -5.57
CA THR A 106 7.19 -3.30 -6.35
C THR A 106 6.19 -2.58 -5.47
N ARG A 107 5.36 -3.32 -4.71
CA ARG A 107 4.38 -2.72 -3.79
C ARG A 107 5.04 -1.88 -2.69
N ALA A 108 6.18 -2.33 -2.15
CA ALA A 108 6.93 -1.57 -1.16
C ALA A 108 7.53 -0.27 -1.73
N ILE A 109 8.05 -0.29 -2.96
CA ILE A 109 8.56 0.88 -3.69
C ILE A 109 7.44 1.86 -4.00
N ASP A 110 6.27 1.36 -4.42
CA ASP A 110 5.09 2.18 -4.69
C ASP A 110 4.72 2.98 -3.44
N ILE A 111 4.66 2.32 -2.28
CA ILE A 111 4.38 2.96 -1.00
C ILE A 111 5.50 3.92 -0.57
N ALA A 112 6.77 3.54 -0.74
CA ALA A 112 7.90 4.40 -0.42
C ALA A 112 7.89 5.71 -1.24
N SER A 113 7.37 5.64 -2.46
CA SER A 113 7.26 6.78 -3.38
C SER A 113 6.23 7.82 -2.94
N ILE A 114 5.26 7.48 -2.07
CA ILE A 114 4.35 8.45 -1.46
C ILE A 114 5.17 9.43 -0.60
N PRO A 115 4.97 10.76 -0.68
CA PRO A 115 3.91 11.46 -1.41
C PRO A 115 4.28 11.92 -2.82
N SER A 116 5.44 11.54 -3.34
CA SER A 116 5.97 12.03 -4.63
C SER A 116 5.14 11.64 -5.86
N GLY A 117 4.16 10.73 -5.72
CA GLY A 117 3.19 10.36 -6.76
C GLY A 117 3.77 9.63 -7.97
N ARG A 118 4.70 8.70 -7.75
CA ARG A 118 5.48 8.04 -8.82
C ARG A 118 5.21 6.54 -8.99
N THR A 119 4.08 6.02 -8.53
CA THR A 119 3.85 4.56 -8.53
C THR A 119 3.44 4.01 -9.89
N GLY A 120 3.00 4.86 -10.82
CA GLY A 120 2.53 4.42 -12.14
C GLY A 120 1.25 3.58 -12.09
N SER A 121 0.55 3.54 -10.95
CA SER A 121 -0.70 2.79 -10.79
C SER A 121 -1.76 3.23 -11.82
N THR A 122 -2.49 2.27 -12.38
CA THR A 122 -3.62 2.53 -13.30
C THR A 122 -4.93 2.78 -12.56
N ASP A 123 -4.97 2.45 -11.26
CA ASP A 123 -6.16 2.59 -10.43
C ASP A 123 -6.52 4.09 -10.24
N PRO A 124 -7.76 4.50 -10.53
CA PRO A 124 -8.15 5.91 -10.49
C PRO A 124 -8.12 6.50 -9.07
N ASP A 125 -8.36 5.71 -8.03
CA ASP A 125 -8.39 6.19 -6.66
C ASP A 125 -6.99 6.26 -6.08
N ILE A 126 -6.12 5.30 -6.39
CA ILE A 126 -4.68 5.39 -6.05
C ILE A 126 -4.04 6.60 -6.73
N ARG A 127 -4.29 6.81 -8.04
CA ARG A 127 -3.75 7.99 -8.75
C ARG A 127 -4.26 9.31 -8.19
N TRP A 128 -5.54 9.37 -7.82
CA TRP A 128 -6.07 10.55 -7.16
C TRP A 128 -5.41 10.78 -5.80
N PHE A 129 -5.32 9.75 -4.96
CA PHE A 129 -4.71 9.82 -3.63
C PHE A 129 -3.27 10.32 -3.68
N GLU A 130 -2.47 9.72 -4.56
CA GLU A 130 -1.08 10.13 -4.78
C GLU A 130 -0.95 11.51 -5.39
N GLY A 131 -1.78 11.83 -6.39
CA GLY A 131 -1.81 13.14 -7.02
C GLY A 131 -2.11 14.25 -6.02
N THR A 132 -3.11 14.05 -5.16
CA THR A 132 -3.45 14.99 -4.10
C THR A 132 -2.29 15.16 -3.11
N LEU A 133 -1.70 14.05 -2.63
CA LEU A 133 -0.55 14.11 -1.71
C LEU A 133 0.67 14.79 -2.33
N SER A 134 0.92 14.61 -3.63
CA SER A 134 2.06 15.21 -4.33
C SER A 134 1.94 16.73 -4.50
N GLN A 135 0.71 17.24 -4.55
CA GLN A 135 0.42 18.68 -4.64
C GLN A 135 0.49 19.36 -3.26
N MET A 136 0.36 18.59 -2.19
CA MET A 136 0.48 19.12 -0.84
C MET A 136 1.95 19.45 -0.56
N ASP A 137 2.20 20.60 0.06
CA ASP A 137 3.54 21.00 0.50
C ASP A 137 3.97 20.22 1.75
N ILE A 138 4.12 18.92 1.59
CA ILE A 138 4.38 17.97 2.69
C ILE A 138 5.81 18.14 3.24
N ASN A 139 6.73 18.59 2.40
CA ASN A 139 8.15 18.78 2.74
C ASN A 139 8.53 20.25 2.95
N GLY A 140 7.59 21.20 2.83
CA GLY A 140 7.88 22.62 3.00
C GLY A 140 7.94 23.03 4.47
N ASP A 141 9.00 23.76 4.81
CA ASP A 141 9.24 24.36 6.14
C ASP A 141 8.16 25.37 6.58
N SER A 142 7.20 25.72 5.73
CA SER A 142 6.20 26.77 5.98
C SER A 142 4.96 26.32 6.74
N ASN A 143 4.73 25.02 6.91
CA ASN A 143 3.52 24.53 7.59
C ASN A 143 3.86 23.93 8.96
N SER A 144 3.35 24.52 10.04
CA SER A 144 3.56 24.04 11.43
C SER A 144 3.02 22.64 11.73
N ARG A 145 2.44 21.97 10.71
CA ARG A 145 1.87 20.62 10.74
C ARG A 145 2.52 19.67 9.73
N SER A 146 3.67 20.03 9.14
CA SER A 146 4.40 19.18 8.20
C SER A 146 4.72 17.83 8.85
N ILE A 147 4.20 16.74 8.29
CA ILE A 147 4.65 15.40 8.67
C ILE A 147 5.98 15.15 7.97
N ARG A 148 7.02 14.86 8.76
CA ARG A 148 8.31 14.45 8.22
C ARG A 148 8.23 13.02 7.74
N PHE A 149 7.79 12.82 6.49
CA PHE A 149 7.86 11.51 5.82
C PHE A 149 9.30 10.98 5.67
N GLN A 150 10.28 11.84 5.92
CA GLN A 150 11.69 11.49 6.04
C GLN A 150 11.97 10.61 7.27
N ASP A 151 11.16 10.72 8.33
CA ASP A 151 11.28 9.91 9.55
C ASP A 151 10.71 8.49 9.35
N THR A 152 9.94 8.28 8.27
CA THR A 152 9.45 6.96 7.83
C THR A 152 10.09 6.50 6.52
N ARG A 153 11.38 6.81 6.35
CA ARG A 153 12.16 6.33 5.20
C ARG A 153 12.16 4.81 5.14
N ILE A 154 11.60 4.29 4.06
CA ILE A 154 11.53 2.86 3.78
C ILE A 154 12.74 2.43 2.92
N ASP A 155 13.39 3.35 2.22
CA ASP A 155 14.50 3.05 1.30
C ASP A 155 15.63 2.22 1.92
N PRO A 156 16.08 2.48 3.17
CA PRO A 156 17.09 1.64 3.81
C PRO A 156 16.62 0.20 4.03
N LEU A 157 15.32 0.00 4.30
CA LEU A 157 14.73 -1.33 4.50
C LEU A 157 14.56 -2.08 3.17
N ILE A 158 14.17 -1.38 2.10
CA ILE A 158 14.16 -1.93 0.74
C ILE A 158 15.57 -2.39 0.38
N GLN A 159 16.56 -1.52 0.59
CA GLN A 159 17.93 -1.88 0.25
C GLN A 159 18.49 -2.99 1.15
N HIS A 160 18.11 -3.01 2.43
CA HIS A 160 18.44 -4.12 3.30
C HIS A 160 17.86 -5.44 2.77
N LEU A 161 16.56 -5.47 2.41
CA LEU A 161 15.93 -6.64 1.82
C LEU A 161 16.69 -7.11 0.57
N MET A 162 16.99 -6.19 -0.37
CA MET A 162 17.73 -6.52 -1.58
C MET A 162 19.12 -7.13 -1.33
N ASN A 163 19.78 -6.74 -0.23
CA ASN A 163 21.08 -7.29 0.14
C ASN A 163 21.00 -8.67 0.79
N VAL A 164 19.85 -9.03 1.39
CA VAL A 164 19.67 -10.30 2.12
C VAL A 164 18.86 -11.34 1.33
N GLU A 165 18.17 -10.93 0.27
CA GLU A 165 17.50 -11.83 -0.66
C GLU A 165 18.46 -12.92 -1.15
N GLY A 166 18.07 -14.19 -0.99
CA GLY A 166 18.88 -15.31 -1.48
C GLY A 166 18.99 -15.30 -3.01
N SER A 167 20.12 -15.78 -3.56
CA SER A 167 20.41 -15.85 -5.01
C SER A 167 19.51 -16.77 -5.85
N ASN A 168 18.45 -17.33 -5.25
CA ASN A 168 17.74 -18.50 -5.73
C ASN A 168 16.48 -18.13 -6.52
N ASP A 169 16.48 -17.00 -7.22
CA ASP A 169 15.29 -16.41 -7.84
C ASP A 169 14.59 -17.31 -8.87
N SER A 170 15.31 -18.26 -9.47
CA SER A 170 14.76 -19.26 -10.39
C SER A 170 14.09 -20.45 -9.70
N THR A 171 14.08 -20.50 -8.37
CA THR A 171 13.46 -21.60 -7.62
C THR A 171 11.95 -21.60 -7.83
N PRO A 172 11.37 -22.67 -8.38
CA PRO A 172 9.94 -22.77 -8.59
C PRO A 172 9.21 -22.88 -7.25
N VAL A 173 8.02 -22.28 -7.18
CA VAL A 173 7.16 -22.29 -5.99
C VAL A 173 5.82 -22.94 -6.36
N SER A 174 5.37 -23.90 -5.55
CA SER A 174 4.07 -24.54 -5.77
C SER A 174 2.94 -23.59 -5.38
N VAL A 175 1.99 -23.36 -6.28
CA VAL A 175 0.84 -22.47 -6.03
C VAL A 175 -0.38 -23.29 -5.63
N ASP A 176 -0.88 -23.06 -4.43
CA ASP A 176 -2.17 -23.58 -3.99
C ASP A 176 -3.29 -22.64 -4.46
N SER A 177 -4.37 -23.22 -5.00
CA SER A 177 -5.53 -22.45 -5.44
C SER A 177 -6.13 -21.68 -4.26
N PHE A 178 -6.22 -20.37 -4.41
CA PHE A 178 -6.81 -19.48 -3.43
C PHE A 178 -7.35 -18.24 -4.12
N ASP A 179 -8.59 -17.86 -3.80
CA ASP A 179 -9.24 -16.69 -4.37
C ASP A 179 -9.20 -15.52 -3.36
N TRP A 180 -8.38 -14.52 -3.68
CA TRP A 180 -8.28 -13.30 -2.90
C TRP A 180 -9.48 -12.40 -3.22
N LYS A 181 -10.57 -12.50 -2.44
CA LYS A 181 -11.81 -11.70 -2.61
C LYS A 181 -11.55 -10.25 -2.98
N PRO A 182 -11.88 -9.72 -4.17
CA PRO A 182 -11.47 -8.37 -4.58
C PRO A 182 -11.83 -7.28 -3.55
N ASP A 183 -11.08 -6.17 -3.56
CA ASP A 183 -11.47 -5.02 -2.76
C ASP A 183 -12.76 -4.38 -3.27
N GLN A 184 -13.45 -3.73 -2.33
CA GLN A 184 -14.68 -3.01 -2.63
C GLN A 184 -14.37 -1.80 -3.50
N THR A 185 -15.21 -1.56 -4.50
CA THR A 185 -15.11 -0.35 -5.33
C THR A 185 -15.55 0.88 -4.54
N LEU A 186 -15.18 2.08 -5.01
CA LEU A 186 -15.67 3.32 -4.43
C LEU A 186 -17.21 3.37 -4.37
N GLU A 187 -17.89 2.87 -5.41
CA GLU A 187 -19.35 2.80 -5.45
C GLU A 187 -19.92 1.89 -4.36
N GLU A 188 -19.30 0.73 -4.13
CA GLU A 188 -19.72 -0.20 -3.08
C GLU A 188 -19.47 0.37 -1.68
N VAL A 189 -18.33 1.02 -1.48
CA VAL A 189 -17.99 1.70 -0.22
C VAL A 189 -18.96 2.85 0.05
N THR A 190 -19.27 3.65 -0.98
CA THR A 190 -20.21 4.78 -0.88
C THR A 190 -21.61 4.29 -0.54
N ARG A 191 -22.10 3.25 -1.23
CA ARG A 191 -23.41 2.65 -0.95
C ARG A 191 -23.50 2.11 0.47
N ALA A 192 -22.47 1.40 0.93
CA ALA A 192 -22.42 0.87 2.30
C ALA A 192 -22.45 1.99 3.36
N TYR A 193 -21.82 3.13 3.07
CA TYR A 193 -21.88 4.31 3.93
C TYR A 193 -23.28 4.93 3.96
N GLU A 194 -23.91 5.15 2.80
CA GLU A 194 -25.27 5.68 2.69
C GLU A 194 -26.30 4.80 3.43
N ASP A 195 -26.20 3.48 3.27
CA ASP A 195 -27.05 2.50 3.97
C ASP A 195 -26.90 2.59 5.51
N THR A 196 -25.72 3.01 5.99
CA THR A 196 -25.46 3.17 7.42
C THR A 196 -26.07 4.45 7.98
N LEU A 197 -26.13 5.53 7.18
CA LEU A 197 -26.76 6.79 7.58
C LEU A 197 -28.29 6.74 7.63
N GLN A 198 -28.90 5.79 6.92
CA GLN A 198 -30.36 5.61 6.88
C GLN A 198 -30.91 4.76 8.04
N LYS A 199 -30.05 4.22 8.90
CA LYS A 199 -30.39 3.43 10.09
C LYS A 199 -30.36 4.27 11.36
#